data_AF-A0A8C3GB37-F1
#
_entry.id   AF-A0A8C3GB37-F1
#
_cell.length_a   1.000
_cell.length_b   1.000
_cell.length_c   1.000
_cell.angle_alpha   90.00
_cell.angle_beta   90.00
_cell.angle_gamma   90.00
#
_symmetry.space_group_name_H-M   'P 1'
#
loop_
_entity.id
_entity.type
_entity.pdbx_description
1 polymer ?
#
loop_
_entity_poly.entity_id
_entity_poly.type
_entity_poly.pdbx_seq_one_letter_code
_entity_poly.pdbx_strand_id
1 'polypeptide(L)'
;MADPSLTSPSRTPLRSPNASLSLSFPFLRERSRIWEEGKEQPLPRELPSPLPTKRNRTYSATVRAQSGPVFKGVCKNFSRSQGHGFLRPSRGGEDIFVHISDIEGEYVPVEGDEVTYKVSRVPPKNLKVQAVEVKIIHLNPGTKHETWSGQIISSST
;
A
#
# COMPACT_ATOMS: atom_id res chain seq x y z
N MET A 1 -22.77 5.86 68.09
CA MET A 1 -21.32 6.14 68.15
C MET A 1 -20.60 4.81 68.42
N ALA A 2 -19.37 4.69 67.93
CA ALA A 2 -18.67 3.45 67.56
C ALA A 2 -18.04 2.60 68.71
N ASP A 3 -17.82 1.31 68.37
CA ASP A 3 -16.81 0.28 68.77
C ASP A 3 -16.38 0.11 70.25
N PRO A 4 -16.08 -1.13 70.75
CA PRO A 4 -14.94 -1.93 70.23
C PRO A 4 -15.05 -3.47 70.34
N SER A 5 -14.32 -4.23 69.51
CA SER A 5 -13.42 -5.30 69.99
C SER A 5 -12.59 -5.97 68.89
N LEU A 6 -11.32 -6.16 69.25
CA LEU A 6 -10.19 -6.69 68.49
C LEU A 6 -10.33 -8.18 68.15
N THR A 7 -9.87 -8.60 66.97
CA THR A 7 -9.09 -9.84 66.85
C THR A 7 -8.15 -9.82 65.65
N SER A 8 -6.95 -10.36 65.83
CA SER A 8 -5.92 -10.68 64.84
C SER A 8 -5.36 -12.06 65.23
N PRO A 9 -4.49 -12.71 64.45
CA PRO A 9 -4.57 -13.13 63.04
C PRO A 9 -4.40 -14.67 62.94
N SER A 10 -4.70 -15.30 61.78
CA SER A 10 -4.05 -16.58 61.46
C SER A 10 -3.90 -16.81 59.95
N ARG A 11 -2.67 -17.20 59.60
CA ARG A 11 -2.14 -17.51 58.25
C ARG A 11 -2.76 -18.81 57.71
N THR A 12 -2.85 -18.93 56.37
CA THR A 12 -2.43 -20.08 55.51
C THR A 12 -3.05 -19.94 54.09
N PRO A 13 -2.63 -20.70 53.06
CA PRO A 13 -1.56 -20.33 52.14
C PRO A 13 -2.04 -20.10 50.69
N LEU A 14 -1.16 -19.47 49.91
CA LEU A 14 -1.26 -19.31 48.46
C LEU A 14 -1.31 -20.69 47.76
N ARG A 15 -2.37 -20.99 46.99
CA ARG A 15 -2.38 -22.10 46.04
C ARG A 15 -3.02 -21.68 44.72
N SER A 16 -2.17 -21.49 43.72
CA SER A 16 -2.57 -21.32 42.32
C SER A 16 -3.03 -22.67 41.75
N PRO A 17 -4.19 -22.75 41.06
CA PRO A 17 -4.42 -23.78 40.08
C PRO A 17 -3.95 -23.27 38.72
N ASN A 18 -2.85 -23.86 38.25
CA ASN A 18 -2.45 -23.85 36.86
C ASN A 18 -3.57 -24.52 36.02
N ALA A 19 -4.26 -23.76 35.18
CA ALA A 19 -5.23 -24.31 34.24
C ALA A 19 -5.03 -23.64 32.87
N SER A 20 -4.32 -24.33 31.96
CA SER A 20 -4.37 -24.03 30.53
C SER A 20 -5.73 -24.48 30.00
N LEU A 21 -6.63 -23.54 29.73
CA LEU A 21 -7.90 -23.82 29.08
C LEU A 21 -7.69 -23.74 27.56
N SER A 22 -7.54 -24.90 26.94
CA SER A 22 -7.66 -25.09 25.49
C SER A 22 -9.12 -24.98 25.08
N LEU A 23 -9.49 -23.87 24.43
CA LEU A 23 -10.79 -23.69 23.80
C LEU A 23 -10.82 -24.45 22.47
N SER A 24 -11.32 -25.68 22.49
CA SER A 24 -11.70 -26.42 21.28
C SER A 24 -13.17 -26.17 20.97
N PHE A 25 -13.46 -25.51 19.85
CA PHE A 25 -14.82 -25.40 19.31
C PHE A 25 -15.12 -26.61 18.42
N PRO A 26 -16.19 -27.38 18.69
CA PRO A 26 -16.60 -28.46 17.82
C PRO A 26 -17.50 -27.93 16.70
N PHE A 27 -17.32 -28.52 15.52
CA PHE A 27 -18.35 -28.71 14.49
C PHE A 27 -18.71 -27.52 13.58
N LEU A 28 -18.16 -27.54 12.36
CA LEU A 28 -18.91 -27.11 11.19
C LEU A 28 -18.63 -28.07 10.04
N ARG A 29 -19.63 -28.89 9.72
CA ARG A 29 -19.68 -29.72 8.52
C ARG A 29 -20.69 -29.12 7.54
N GLU A 30 -20.30 -29.11 6.27
CA GLU A 30 -21.12 -29.10 5.05
C GLU A 30 -21.53 -27.73 4.43
N ARG A 31 -20.60 -27.22 3.60
CA ARG A 31 -20.72 -27.09 2.12
C ARG A 31 -21.47 -25.89 1.49
N SER A 32 -20.86 -25.49 0.36
CA SER A 32 -21.33 -24.65 -0.76
C SER A 32 -21.29 -23.13 -0.61
N ARG A 33 -20.20 -22.54 -1.14
CA ARG A 33 -20.31 -21.72 -2.36
C ARG A 33 -19.16 -22.05 -3.30
N ILE A 34 -19.51 -22.77 -4.36
CA ILE A 34 -18.80 -22.76 -5.63
C ILE A 34 -18.89 -21.33 -6.20
N TRP A 35 -17.73 -20.72 -6.41
CA TRP A 35 -17.42 -19.87 -7.57
C TRP A 35 -16.04 -20.38 -8.00
N GLU A 36 -16.03 -21.37 -8.89
CA GLU A 36 -15.64 -21.20 -10.30
C GLU A 36 -14.17 -20.79 -10.44
N GLU A 37 -13.33 -21.83 -10.44
CA GLU A 37 -12.33 -22.10 -11.47
C GLU A 37 -12.05 -20.97 -12.48
N GLY A 38 -10.77 -20.61 -12.62
CA GLY A 38 -10.28 -20.01 -13.87
C GLY A 38 -9.87 -18.54 -13.82
N LYS A 39 -8.93 -18.20 -12.94
CA LYS A 39 -7.81 -17.27 -13.21
C LYS A 39 -6.95 -17.24 -11.97
N GLU A 40 -5.85 -17.99 -11.98
CA GLU A 40 -4.75 -17.72 -11.05
C GLU A 40 -4.37 -16.25 -11.23
N GLN A 41 -4.81 -15.39 -10.30
CA GLN A 41 -4.25 -14.06 -10.20
C GLN A 41 -2.79 -14.29 -9.79
N PRO A 42 -1.80 -13.89 -10.62
CA PRO A 42 -0.42 -13.99 -10.21
C PRO A 42 -0.28 -13.18 -8.92
N LEU A 43 0.14 -13.86 -7.85
CA LEU A 43 0.27 -13.35 -6.49
C LEU A 43 0.51 -11.83 -6.47
N PRO A 44 -0.34 -11.02 -5.80
CA PRO A 44 -0.12 -9.59 -5.70
C PRO A 44 1.27 -9.37 -5.10
N ARG A 45 2.21 -8.86 -5.92
CA ARG A 45 3.55 -8.49 -5.48
C ARG A 45 3.38 -7.67 -4.20
N GLU A 46 3.82 -8.22 -3.07
CA GLU A 46 3.43 -7.72 -1.75
C GLU A 46 3.57 -6.20 -1.68
N LEU A 47 2.45 -5.50 -1.52
CA LEU A 47 2.46 -4.05 -1.37
C LEU A 47 3.17 -3.68 -0.06
N PRO A 48 4.03 -2.65 -0.03
CA PRO A 48 4.66 -2.22 1.22
C PRO A 48 3.59 -1.69 2.19
N SER A 49 3.27 -2.42 3.25
CA SER A 49 2.38 -1.94 4.31
C SER A 49 3.20 -1.25 5.42
N PRO A 50 2.89 -0.01 5.84
CA PRO A 50 1.95 0.93 5.23
C PRO A 50 2.52 1.57 3.95
N LEU A 51 1.67 1.77 2.94
CA LEU A 51 2.08 2.37 1.67
C LEU A 51 2.55 3.81 1.95
N PRO A 52 3.83 4.15 1.68
CA PRO A 52 4.27 5.53 1.82
C PRO A 52 3.49 6.39 0.84
N THR A 53 2.84 7.44 1.33
CA THR A 53 2.19 8.45 0.50
C THR A 53 2.99 9.76 0.59
N LYS A 54 2.78 10.68 -0.34
CA LYS A 54 3.39 12.02 -0.27
C LYS A 54 3.21 12.72 1.09
N ARG A 55 2.07 12.54 1.77
CA ARG A 55 1.77 13.19 3.08
C ARG A 55 2.46 12.51 4.26
N ASN A 56 2.70 11.20 4.17
CA ASN A 56 3.29 10.40 5.24
C ASN A 56 4.80 10.17 5.05
N ARG A 57 5.38 10.69 3.96
CA ARG A 57 6.82 10.63 3.70
C ARG A 57 7.56 11.61 4.63
N THR A 58 8.67 11.16 5.23
CA THR A 58 9.50 12.03 6.06
C THR A 58 10.15 13.14 5.25
N TYR A 59 10.33 14.32 5.86
CA TYR A 59 10.97 15.48 5.20
C TYR A 59 12.32 15.11 4.58
N SER A 60 13.17 14.39 5.31
CA SER A 60 14.49 13.96 4.82
C SER A 60 14.41 12.98 3.64
N ALA A 61 13.37 12.15 3.54
CA ALA A 61 13.16 11.31 2.36
C ALA A 61 12.75 12.15 1.15
N THR A 62 11.84 13.11 1.33
CA THR A 62 11.43 14.05 0.26
C THR A 62 12.61 14.86 -0.26
N VAL A 63 13.43 15.47 0.61
CA VAL A 63 14.60 16.28 0.21
C VAL A 63 15.61 15.45 -0.58
N ARG A 64 15.92 14.23 -0.12
CA ARG A 64 16.84 13.32 -0.82
C ARG A 64 16.32 12.95 -2.20
N ALA A 65 15.03 12.59 -2.29
CA ALA A 65 14.43 12.25 -3.56
C ALA A 65 14.40 13.45 -4.51
N GLN A 66 14.13 14.66 -4.00
CA GLN A 66 14.16 15.91 -4.77
C GLN A 66 15.52 16.23 -5.36
N SER A 67 16.59 16.05 -4.59
CA SER A 67 17.98 16.20 -5.07
C SER A 67 18.44 15.05 -5.97
N GLY A 68 17.65 13.98 -6.06
CA GLY A 68 17.98 12.79 -6.81
C GLY A 68 17.85 12.96 -8.33
N PRO A 69 18.46 12.04 -9.10
CA PRO A 69 18.33 12.03 -10.55
C PRO A 69 16.88 11.79 -11.00
N VAL A 70 16.54 12.37 -12.14
CA VAL A 70 15.26 12.13 -12.82
C VAL A 70 15.40 10.93 -13.75
N PHE A 71 14.45 10.01 -13.67
CA PHE A 71 14.36 8.82 -14.51
C PHE A 71 13.18 8.91 -15.46
N LYS A 72 13.23 8.11 -16.52
CA LYS A 72 12.13 7.91 -17.47
C LYS A 72 11.59 6.49 -17.36
N GLY A 73 10.31 6.34 -17.61
CA GLY A 73 9.66 5.03 -17.66
C GLY A 73 8.29 5.12 -18.33
N VAL A 74 7.59 4.00 -18.30
CA VAL A 74 6.25 3.86 -18.88
C VAL A 74 5.29 3.38 -17.79
N CYS A 75 4.09 3.94 -17.74
CA CYS A 75 3.05 3.46 -16.85
C CYS A 75 2.65 2.04 -17.27
N LYS A 76 2.81 1.07 -16.37
CA LYS A 76 2.46 -0.32 -16.63
C LYS A 76 1.00 -0.59 -16.28
N ASN A 77 0.58 -0.12 -15.11
CA ASN A 77 -0.81 -0.14 -14.70
C ASN A 77 -1.03 0.97 -13.68
N PHE A 78 -2.25 1.50 -13.67
CA PHE A 78 -2.69 2.44 -12.65
C PHE A 78 -4.19 2.30 -12.45
N SER A 79 -4.62 2.21 -11.19
CA SER A 79 -6.03 2.13 -10.83
C SER A 79 -6.43 3.35 -10.04
N ARG A 80 -7.31 4.17 -10.61
CA ARG A 80 -7.86 5.37 -9.93
C ARG A 80 -8.62 5.01 -8.67
N SER A 81 -9.38 3.91 -8.68
CA SER A 81 -10.16 3.47 -7.53
C SER A 81 -9.28 3.00 -6.37
N GLN A 82 -8.16 2.34 -6.68
CA GLN A 82 -7.19 1.90 -5.66
C GLN A 82 -6.17 2.99 -5.31
N GLY A 83 -6.03 4.03 -6.13
CA GLY A 83 -5.11 5.15 -5.92
C GLY A 83 -3.63 4.80 -6.10
N HIS A 84 -3.30 3.70 -6.76
CA HIS A 84 -1.92 3.28 -6.96
C HIS A 84 -1.73 2.46 -8.23
N GLY A 85 -0.46 2.24 -8.57
CA GLY A 85 -0.06 1.48 -9.75
C GLY A 85 1.43 1.20 -9.77
N PHE A 86 1.92 0.83 -10.95
CA PHE A 86 3.33 0.50 -11.18
C PHE A 86 3.85 1.15 -12.46
N LEU A 87 5.10 1.62 -12.40
CA LEU A 87 5.84 2.14 -13.53
C LEU A 87 6.95 1.16 -13.92
N ARG A 88 7.11 0.94 -15.22
CA ARG A 88 8.23 0.18 -15.78
C ARG A 88 9.38 1.15 -16.11
N PRO A 89 10.57 1.00 -15.52
CA PRO A 89 11.72 1.83 -15.85
C PRO A 89 12.17 1.64 -17.30
N SER A 90 12.56 2.72 -17.98
CA SER A 90 13.11 2.65 -19.34
C SER A 90 14.44 1.89 -19.41
N ARG A 91 15.23 1.91 -18.34
CA ARG A 91 16.49 1.17 -18.21
C ARG A 91 16.31 -0.30 -17.84
N GLY A 92 15.07 -0.80 -17.82
CA GLY A 92 14.74 -2.13 -17.32
C GLY A 92 14.83 -2.23 -15.79
N GLY A 93 14.65 -3.44 -15.26
CA GLY A 93 14.63 -3.72 -13.83
C GLY A 93 13.22 -3.98 -13.29
N GLU A 94 13.08 -3.90 -11.97
CA GLU A 94 11.81 -4.15 -11.30
C GLU A 94 10.82 -2.99 -11.51
N ASP A 95 9.53 -3.32 -11.55
CA ASP A 95 8.47 -2.33 -11.62
C ASP A 95 8.44 -1.50 -10.32
N ILE A 96 8.34 -0.18 -10.46
CA ILE A 96 8.41 0.76 -9.35
C ILE A 96 6.99 1.14 -8.93
N PHE A 97 6.72 1.04 -7.63
CA PHE A 97 5.42 1.42 -7.07
C PHE A 97 5.19 2.94 -7.19
N VAL A 98 3.98 3.35 -7.59
CA VAL A 98 3.54 4.75 -7.62
C VAL A 98 2.21 4.89 -6.88
N HIS A 99 2.09 5.95 -6.09
CA HIS A 99 0.86 6.32 -5.40
C HIS A 99 0.27 7.58 -6.04
N ILE A 100 -1.07 7.71 -6.04
CA ILE A 100 -1.79 8.84 -6.66
C ILE A 100 -1.31 10.20 -6.17
N SER A 101 -0.97 10.31 -4.89
CA SER A 101 -0.49 11.57 -4.31
C SER A 101 0.89 12.02 -4.79
N ASP A 102 1.65 11.14 -5.43
CA ASP A 102 2.96 11.45 -6.02
C ASP A 102 2.89 11.77 -7.52
N ILE A 103 1.71 11.66 -8.14
CA ILE A 103 1.47 12.03 -9.52
C ILE A 103 1.14 13.52 -9.60
N GLU A 104 1.81 14.21 -10.49
CA GLU A 104 1.59 15.62 -10.81
C GLU A 104 0.92 15.75 -12.19
N GLY A 105 0.19 16.86 -12.36
CA GLY A 105 -0.57 17.13 -13.58
C GLY A 105 -2.04 16.81 -13.46
N GLU A 106 -2.77 17.03 -14.56
CA GLU A 106 -4.23 16.92 -14.61
C GLU A 106 -4.73 15.54 -15.05
N TYR A 107 -3.90 14.76 -15.74
CA TYR A 107 -4.25 13.47 -16.31
C TYR A 107 -4.09 12.32 -15.32
N VAL A 108 -5.03 11.37 -15.38
CA VAL A 108 -4.92 10.06 -14.74
C VAL A 108 -4.00 9.19 -15.61
N PRO A 109 -2.90 8.62 -15.07
CA PRO A 109 -2.03 7.78 -15.86
C PRO A 109 -2.76 6.56 -16.40
N VAL A 110 -2.50 6.25 -17.66
CA VAL A 110 -3.00 5.08 -18.37
C VAL A 110 -1.81 4.20 -18.76
N GLU A 111 -2.06 2.90 -18.96
CA GLU A 111 -1.05 1.99 -19.48
C GLU A 111 -0.48 2.51 -20.81
N GLY A 112 0.85 2.51 -20.91
CA GLY A 112 1.57 3.02 -22.08
C GLY A 112 2.00 4.49 -21.99
N ASP A 113 1.54 5.25 -20.99
CA ASP A 113 1.97 6.63 -20.81
C ASP A 113 3.45 6.72 -20.49
N GLU A 114 4.16 7.58 -21.20
CA GLU A 114 5.52 7.90 -20.86
C GLU A 114 5.56 8.89 -19.70
N VAL A 115 6.37 8.59 -18.71
CA VAL A 115 6.49 9.38 -17.48
C VAL A 115 7.93 9.67 -17.13
N THR A 116 8.14 10.80 -16.48
CA THR A 116 9.35 11.12 -15.72
C THR A 116 9.05 11.00 -14.24
N TYR A 117 10.02 10.52 -13.46
CA TYR A 117 9.86 10.35 -12.02
C TYR A 117 11.22 10.41 -11.32
N LYS A 118 11.20 10.66 -10.02
CA LYS A 118 12.34 10.46 -9.12
C LYS A 118 12.09 9.25 -8.25
N VAL A 119 13.16 8.74 -7.63
CA VAL A 119 13.08 7.53 -6.79
C VAL A 119 13.28 7.90 -5.33
N SER A 120 12.36 7.45 -4.47
CA SER A 120 12.52 7.48 -3.02
C SER A 120 12.55 6.06 -2.47
N ARG A 121 13.48 5.78 -1.57
CA ARG A 121 13.48 4.52 -0.81
C ARG A 121 12.42 4.58 0.28
N VAL A 122 11.77 3.44 0.54
CA VAL A 122 10.71 3.31 1.53
C VAL A 122 11.28 2.85 2.88
N PRO A 123 11.26 3.69 3.93
CA PRO A 123 11.65 3.28 5.29
C PRO A 123 10.69 2.20 5.85
N PRO A 124 11.10 1.42 6.87
CA PRO A 124 12.36 1.49 7.60
C PRO A 124 13.50 0.71 6.92
N LYS A 125 13.19 -0.35 6.16
CA LYS A 125 14.19 -1.25 5.58
C LYS A 125 14.85 -0.72 4.30
N ASN A 126 14.26 0.29 3.64
CA ASN A 126 14.77 0.89 2.40
C ASN A 126 15.02 -0.10 1.25
N LEU A 127 14.34 -1.25 1.25
CA LEU A 127 14.46 -2.30 0.23
C LEU A 127 13.60 -2.00 -1.00
N LYS A 128 12.39 -1.47 -0.76
CA LYS A 128 11.46 -1.10 -1.83
C LYS A 128 11.67 0.36 -2.22
N VAL A 129 11.49 0.62 -3.51
CA VAL A 129 11.55 1.95 -4.09
C VAL A 129 10.15 2.39 -4.51
N GLN A 130 9.91 3.69 -4.40
CA GLN A 130 8.70 4.35 -4.83
C GLN A 130 9.04 5.47 -5.81
N ALA A 131 8.24 5.59 -6.86
CA ALA A 131 8.28 6.70 -7.79
C ALA A 131 7.61 7.93 -7.16
N VAL A 132 8.31 9.05 -7.21
CA VAL A 132 7.88 10.32 -6.63
C VAL A 132 8.03 11.43 -7.66
N GLU A 133 7.26 12.52 -7.51
CA GLU A 133 7.26 13.65 -8.46
C GLU A 133 7.03 13.15 -9.90
N VAL A 134 6.02 12.29 -10.06
CA VAL A 134 5.74 11.63 -11.34
C VAL A 134 5.02 12.60 -12.26
N LYS A 135 5.57 12.82 -13.45
CA LYS A 135 4.99 13.69 -14.49
C LYS A 135 4.83 12.91 -15.78
N ILE A 136 3.63 12.92 -16.34
CA ILE A 136 3.36 12.35 -17.66
C ILE A 136 3.97 13.29 -18.71
N ILE A 137 4.83 12.75 -19.57
CA ILE A 137 5.50 13.48 -20.65
C ILE A 137 4.82 13.27 -22.00
N HIS A 138 4.38 12.05 -22.28
CA HIS A 138 3.65 11.70 -23.49
C HIS A 138 2.50 10.79 -23.13
N LEU A 139 1.29 11.23 -23.47
CA LEU A 139 0.08 10.42 -23.35
C LEU A 139 0.12 9.31 -24.40
N ASN A 140 -0.30 8.11 -24.04
CA ASN A 140 -0.40 7.00 -24.96
C ASN A 140 -1.39 7.36 -26.11
N PRO A 141 -0.92 7.43 -27.37
CA PRO A 141 -1.79 7.76 -28.50
C PRO A 141 -2.84 6.66 -28.72
N GLY A 142 -4.05 7.06 -29.12
CA GLY A 142 -5.14 6.12 -29.40
C GLY A 142 -5.84 5.54 -28.17
N THR A 143 -5.47 5.99 -26.96
CA THR A 143 -6.17 5.63 -25.72
C THR A 143 -6.97 6.81 -25.19
N LYS A 144 -8.10 6.53 -24.54
CA LYS A 144 -8.90 7.57 -23.86
C LYS A 144 -8.21 7.94 -22.56
N HIS A 145 -7.91 9.21 -22.41
CA HIS A 145 -7.32 9.78 -21.20
C HIS A 145 -8.41 10.44 -20.37
N GLU A 146 -8.36 10.27 -19.06
CA GLU A 146 -9.25 10.97 -18.13
C GLU A 146 -8.42 11.97 -17.32
N THR A 147 -8.99 13.11 -16.96
CA THR A 147 -8.41 14.01 -15.97
C THR A 147 -8.90 13.69 -14.56
N TRP A 148 -8.21 14.17 -13.53
CA TRP A 148 -8.68 14.07 -12.15
C TRP A 148 -10.04 14.73 -11.91
N SER A 149 -10.41 15.71 -12.75
CA SER A 149 -11.72 16.39 -12.74
C SER A 149 -12.84 15.62 -13.45
N GLY A 150 -12.51 14.50 -14.12
CA GLY A 150 -13.49 13.66 -14.83
C GLY A 150 -13.70 14.00 -16.31
N GLN A 151 -12.83 14.82 -16.90
CA GLN A 151 -12.89 15.14 -18.33
C GLN A 151 -12.21 14.03 -19.14
N ILE A 152 -12.91 13.48 -20.13
CA ILE A 152 -12.37 12.47 -21.04
C ILE A 152 -11.83 13.16 -22.29
N ILE A 153 -10.55 12.93 -22.57
CA ILE A 153 -9.82 13.46 -23.72
C ILE A 153 -9.39 12.27 -24.58
N SER A 154 -9.73 12.31 -25.86
CA SER A 154 -9.26 11.30 -26.82
C SER A 154 -8.01 11.85 -27.49
N SER A 155 -6.87 11.16 -27.36
CA SER A 155 -5.68 11.52 -28.13
C SER A 155 -5.90 11.14 -29.59
N SER A 156 -6.24 12.12 -30.44
CA SER A 156 -6.33 11.93 -31.88
C SER A 156 -4.94 11.61 -32.44
N THR A 157 -4.86 10.54 -33.22
CA THR A 157 -3.63 10.05 -33.90
C THR A 157 -3.00 11.10 -34.80
#